data_AF-A0A7V9V243-F1
#
_entry.id   AF-A0A7V9V243-F1
#
_cell.length_a   1.000
_cell.length_b   1.000
_cell.length_c   1.000
_cell.angle_alpha   90.00
_cell.angle_beta   90.00
_cell.angle_gamma   90.00
#
_symmetry.space_group_name_H-M   'P 1'
#
loop_
_entity.id
_entity.type
_entity.pdbx_description
1 polymer ?
#
loop_
_entity_poly.entity_id
_entity_poly.type
_entity_poly.pdbx_seq_one_letter_code
_entity_poly.pdbx_strand_id
1 'polypeptide(L)'
;MHRSLLLLLPILSLVSANAADNPALPPKQALDAINAGDLLKHIKVLASDEYEGRAPGSKGEDLSVKYITEQFKAAGLKPGNPNGSYVQEVPLAGITTAPTASLKVGENTTELKFPDDYVASSAQLKENISIENSDIVFVGYGIVAPEYGWD
;
A
#
# COMPACT_ATOMS: atom_id res chain seq x y z
N MET A 1 24.48 -42.12 59.87
CA MET A 1 24.55 -42.80 58.56
C MET A 1 23.29 -42.43 57.78
N HIS A 2 23.47 -41.86 56.59
CA HIS A 2 22.54 -41.65 55.44
C HIS A 2 21.12 -41.09 55.74
N ARG A 3 20.82 -39.79 55.59
CA ARG A 3 20.64 -38.94 54.37
C ARG A 3 19.49 -39.35 53.43
N SER A 4 18.42 -38.52 53.40
CA SER A 4 17.59 -38.05 52.26
C SER A 4 16.19 -37.69 52.82
N LEU A 5 15.73 -36.46 53.02
CA LEU A 5 15.69 -35.20 52.23
C LEU A 5 14.96 -35.32 50.89
N LEU A 6 13.62 -35.31 50.95
CA LEU A 6 12.73 -34.89 49.86
C LEU A 6 11.87 -33.73 50.39
N LEU A 7 12.24 -32.51 50.00
CA LEU A 7 11.48 -31.29 50.26
C LEU A 7 10.42 -31.13 49.18
N LEU A 8 9.14 -31.22 49.56
CA LEU A 8 8.03 -30.65 48.79
C LEU A 8 8.14 -29.13 48.85
N LEU A 9 8.38 -28.47 47.72
CA LEU A 9 8.23 -27.02 47.59
C LEU A 9 6.81 -26.70 47.10
N PRO A 10 6.10 -25.74 47.72
CA PRO A 10 4.77 -25.35 47.28
C PRO A 10 4.88 -24.50 46.00
N ILE A 11 4.06 -24.85 45.01
CA ILE A 11 3.86 -24.09 43.78
C ILE A 11 3.17 -22.78 44.15
N LEU A 12 3.92 -21.67 44.12
CA LEU A 12 3.39 -20.32 44.31
C LEU A 12 2.70 -19.90 43.01
N SER A 13 1.37 -20.00 42.98
CA SER A 13 0.54 -19.54 41.86
C SER A 13 0.62 -18.02 41.75
N LEU A 14 1.39 -17.51 40.78
CA LEU A 14 1.31 -16.10 40.39
C LEU A 14 -0.08 -15.85 39.79
N VAL A 15 -0.89 -15.07 40.51
CA VAL A 15 -2.08 -14.43 39.97
C VAL A 15 -1.62 -13.38 38.97
N SER A 16 -1.71 -13.70 37.67
CA SER A 16 -1.60 -12.68 36.61
C SER A 16 -2.80 -11.75 36.74
N ALA A 17 -2.56 -10.54 37.24
CA ALA A 17 -3.51 -9.45 37.12
C ALA A 17 -3.66 -9.14 35.62
N ASN A 18 -4.81 -9.49 35.05
CA ASN A 18 -5.27 -8.94 33.79
C ASN A 18 -5.46 -7.42 33.99
N ALA A 19 -4.43 -6.65 33.64
CA ALA A 19 -4.60 -5.23 33.38
C ALA A 19 -5.47 -5.14 32.12
N ALA A 20 -6.73 -4.78 32.31
CA ALA A 20 -7.63 -4.46 31.22
C ALA A 20 -7.00 -3.36 30.35
N ASP A 21 -6.95 -3.62 29.04
CA ASP A 21 -6.52 -2.73 27.96
C ASP A 21 -7.42 -1.48 27.88
N ASN A 22 -7.28 -0.57 28.83
CA ASN A 22 -7.63 0.82 28.60
C ASN A 22 -6.41 1.47 27.96
N PRO A 23 -6.48 1.98 26.71
CA PRO A 23 -5.37 2.73 26.16
C PRO A 23 -5.22 3.99 27.02
N ALA A 24 -4.22 3.97 27.91
CA ALA A 24 -3.84 5.14 28.68
C ALA A 24 -3.54 6.26 27.67
N LEU A 25 -4.12 7.43 27.89
CA LEU A 25 -3.83 8.59 27.06
C LEU A 25 -2.31 8.79 27.01
N PRO A 26 -1.75 9.13 25.83
CA PRO A 26 -0.33 9.38 25.71
C PRO A 26 0.14 10.37 26.78
N PRO A 27 1.33 10.18 27.37
CA PRO A 27 1.86 11.12 28.35
C PRO A 27 1.80 12.54 27.79
N LYS A 28 1.36 13.52 28.59
CA LYS A 28 1.19 14.92 28.15
C LYS A 28 2.44 15.46 27.44
N GLN A 29 3.63 15.10 27.92
CA GLN A 29 4.91 15.44 27.30
C GLN A 29 5.04 14.99 25.83
N ALA A 30 4.50 13.83 25.48
CA ALA A 30 4.49 13.34 24.10
C ALA A 30 3.53 14.14 23.22
N LEU A 31 2.37 14.53 23.76
CA LEU A 31 1.42 15.40 23.05
C LEU A 31 2.02 16.79 22.83
N ASP A 32 2.67 17.35 23.86
CA ASP A 32 3.31 18.67 23.82
C ASP A 32 4.52 18.70 22.85
N ALA A 33 5.14 17.54 22.58
CA ALA A 33 6.25 17.43 21.63
C ALA A 33 5.80 17.53 20.15
N ILE A 34 4.53 17.24 19.86
CA ILE A 34 3.98 17.34 18.50
C ILE A 34 3.73 18.82 18.19
N ASN A 35 4.49 19.37 17.26
CA ASN A 35 4.32 20.76 16.84
C ASN A 35 4.21 20.90 15.32
N ALA A 36 3.44 21.90 14.90
CA ALA A 36 3.14 22.14 13.49
C ALA A 36 4.40 22.52 12.67
N GLY A 37 5.39 23.17 13.30
CA GLY A 37 6.61 23.59 12.64
C GLY A 37 7.46 22.40 12.16
N ASP A 38 7.62 21.40 13.02
CA ASP A 38 8.38 20.19 12.69
C ASP A 38 7.65 19.33 11.66
N LEU A 39 6.33 19.17 11.79
CA LEU A 39 5.52 18.51 10.76
C LEU A 39 5.67 19.19 9.40
N LEU A 40 5.62 20.53 9.36
CA LEU A 40 5.77 21.29 8.12
C LEU A 40 7.15 21.11 7.48
N LYS A 41 8.23 20.93 8.26
CA LYS A 41 9.56 20.63 7.71
C LYS A 41 9.55 19.31 6.94
N HIS A 42 8.98 18.26 7.50
CA HIS A 42 8.87 16.96 6.83
C HIS A 42 8.00 17.05 5.56
N ILE A 43 6.85 17.73 5.65
CA ILE A 43 5.95 17.92 4.51
C ILE A 43 6.67 18.65 3.37
N LYS A 44 7.42 19.73 3.66
CA LYS A 44 8.15 20.49 2.65
C LYS A 44 9.18 19.65 1.90
N VAL A 45 9.89 18.76 2.59
CA VAL A 45 10.86 17.87 1.95
C VAL A 45 10.14 16.85 1.06
N LEU A 46 9.18 16.11 1.63
CA LEU A 46 8.48 15.02 0.94
C LEU A 46 7.60 15.49 -0.22
N ALA A 47 7.18 16.75 -0.22
CA ALA A 47 6.37 17.38 -1.27
C ALA A 47 7.17 18.38 -2.12
N SER A 48 8.50 18.36 -2.04
CA SER A 48 9.35 19.23 -2.86
C SER A 48 9.40 18.77 -4.32
N ASP A 49 9.72 19.71 -5.21
CA ASP A 49 9.89 19.44 -6.64
C ASP A 49 10.96 18.37 -6.91
N GLU A 50 11.99 18.26 -6.05
CA GLU A 50 13.05 17.24 -6.17
C GLU A 50 12.50 15.80 -6.11
N TYR A 51 11.40 15.61 -5.38
CA TYR A 51 10.78 14.29 -5.19
C TYR A 51 9.86 13.93 -6.36
N GLU A 52 9.36 14.91 -7.12
CA GLU A 52 8.53 14.69 -8.32
C GLU A 52 7.25 13.84 -8.07
N GLY A 53 6.87 13.62 -6.80
CA GLY A 53 5.81 12.70 -6.38
C GLY A 53 6.33 11.60 -5.45
N ARG A 54 5.47 10.62 -5.13
CA ARG A 54 5.81 9.46 -4.28
C ARG A 54 5.09 8.18 -4.73
N ALA A 55 4.84 8.07 -6.04
CA ALA A 55 4.23 6.87 -6.60
C ALA A 55 5.20 5.68 -6.45
N PRO A 56 4.69 4.46 -6.24
CA PRO A 56 5.54 3.27 -6.21
C PRO A 56 6.31 3.08 -7.53
N GLY A 57 7.53 2.58 -7.45
CA GLY A 57 8.47 2.40 -8.56
C GLY A 57 9.06 3.70 -9.14
N SER A 58 8.87 4.84 -8.47
CA SER A 58 9.34 6.14 -8.97
C SER A 58 10.55 6.66 -8.18
N LYS A 59 11.31 7.59 -8.77
CA LYS A 59 12.42 8.30 -8.09
C LYS A 59 11.98 8.92 -6.76
N GLY A 60 10.74 9.41 -6.69
CA GLY A 60 10.17 9.99 -5.49
C GLY A 60 9.95 9.00 -4.36
N GLU A 61 9.67 7.73 -4.68
CA GLU A 61 9.63 6.65 -3.69
C GLU A 61 11.02 6.42 -3.09
N ASP A 62 12.05 6.26 -3.92
CA ASP A 62 13.43 6.02 -3.46
C ASP A 62 13.90 7.10 -2.47
N LEU A 63 13.64 8.37 -2.81
CA LEU A 63 13.96 9.50 -1.96
C LEU A 63 13.15 9.48 -0.66
N SER A 64 11.86 9.14 -0.73
CA SER A 64 10.98 9.07 0.45
C SER A 64 11.38 7.96 1.41
N VAL A 65 11.66 6.76 0.90
CA VAL A 65 12.11 5.61 1.69
C VAL A 65 13.42 5.94 2.41
N LYS A 66 14.36 6.57 1.69
CA LYS A 66 15.63 7.02 2.28
C LYS A 66 15.38 8.05 3.39
N TYR A 67 14.59 9.10 3.11
CA TYR A 67 14.32 10.16 4.06
C TYR A 67 13.70 9.64 5.35
N ILE A 68 12.65 8.83 5.26
CA ILE A 68 11.96 8.26 6.43
C ILE A 68 12.90 7.36 7.23
N THR A 69 13.71 6.54 6.55
CA THR A 69 14.72 5.70 7.19
C THR A 69 15.74 6.54 7.97
N GLU A 70 16.20 7.66 7.41
CA GLU A 70 17.11 8.59 8.08
C GLU A 70 16.45 9.26 9.30
N GLN A 71 15.18 9.68 9.20
CA GLN A 71 14.44 10.24 10.34
C GLN A 71 14.26 9.21 11.46
N PHE A 72 13.96 7.95 11.13
CA PHE A 72 13.84 6.87 12.12
C PHE A 72 15.16 6.61 12.84
N LYS A 73 16.28 6.56 12.10
CA LYS A 73 17.62 6.44 12.69
C LYS A 73 17.94 7.63 13.60
N ALA A 74 17.64 8.85 13.16
CA ALA A 74 17.87 10.07 13.94
C ALA A 74 17.04 10.09 15.25
N ALA A 75 15.84 9.52 15.22
CA ALA A 75 15.01 9.33 16.41
C ALA A 75 15.45 8.17 17.31
N GLY A 76 16.49 7.41 16.94
CA GLY A 76 17.01 6.28 17.71
C GLY A 76 16.15 5.01 17.61
N LEU A 77 15.23 4.94 16.64
CA LEU A 77 14.45 3.73 16.39
C LEU A 77 15.35 2.62 15.85
N LYS A 78 14.99 1.38 16.16
CA LYS A 78 15.64 0.17 15.62
C LYS A 78 14.88 -0.34 14.39
N PRO A 79 15.55 -1.05 13.47
CA PRO A 79 14.87 -1.71 12.37
C PRO A 79 13.84 -2.73 12.88
N GLY A 80 12.68 -2.79 12.22
CA GLY A 80 11.56 -3.66 12.60
C GLY A 80 11.41 -4.93 11.76
N ASN A 81 12.14 -5.05 10.65
CA ASN A 81 12.01 -6.18 9.73
C ASN A 81 12.83 -7.40 10.23
N PRO A 82 12.42 -8.67 10.02
CA PRO A 82 13.14 -9.85 10.55
C PRO A 82 14.58 -9.99 10.08
N ASN A 83 14.94 -9.42 8.92
CA ASN A 83 16.31 -9.39 8.39
C ASN A 83 17.16 -8.23 8.97
N GLY A 84 16.63 -7.45 9.92
CA GLY A 84 17.31 -6.30 10.51
C GLY A 84 17.30 -5.03 9.65
N SER A 85 16.48 -4.96 8.59
CA SER A 85 16.31 -3.74 7.79
C SER A 85 15.19 -2.82 8.33
N TYR A 86 15.25 -1.55 7.94
CA TYR A 86 14.13 -0.60 8.16
C TYR A 86 13.05 -0.70 7.08
N VAL A 87 13.31 -1.44 6.01
CA VAL A 87 12.49 -1.48 4.80
C VAL A 87 12.00 -2.89 4.53
N GLN A 88 10.68 -3.07 4.44
CA GLN A 88 10.06 -4.31 4.02
C GLN A 88 9.85 -4.28 2.51
N GLU A 89 10.43 -5.25 1.81
CA GLU A 89 10.19 -5.42 0.38
C GLU A 89 8.78 -5.97 0.14
N VAL A 90 8.03 -5.31 -0.75
CA VAL A 90 6.70 -5.73 -1.19
C VAL A 90 6.75 -5.91 -2.71
N PRO A 91 6.44 -7.10 -3.24
CA PRO A 91 6.41 -7.31 -4.68
C PRO A 91 5.26 -6.50 -5.28
N LEU A 92 5.58 -5.67 -6.27
CA LEU A 92 4.63 -4.86 -7.02
C LEU A 92 4.63 -5.25 -8.49
N ALA A 93 3.48 -5.11 -9.14
CA ALA A 93 3.35 -5.23 -10.58
C ALA A 93 2.87 -3.89 -11.15
N GLY A 94 3.63 -3.35 -12.10
CA GLY A 94 3.25 -2.17 -12.88
C GLY A 94 2.79 -2.58 -14.26
N ILE A 95 1.74 -1.93 -14.78
CA ILE A 95 1.24 -2.14 -16.13
C ILE A 95 1.20 -0.78 -16.84
N THR A 96 1.95 -0.66 -17.92
CA THR A 96 1.85 0.47 -18.85
C THR A 96 1.28 -0.06 -20.16
N THR A 97 0.07 0.38 -20.51
CA THR A 97 -0.62 -0.08 -21.72
C THR A 97 -0.48 0.93 -22.86
N ALA A 98 -0.19 0.43 -24.06
CA ALA A 98 -0.28 1.19 -25.31
C ALA A 98 -1.24 0.45 -26.25
N PRO A 99 -2.55 0.46 -25.97
CA PRO A 99 -3.50 -0.36 -26.72
C PRO A 99 -3.63 0.17 -28.15
N THR A 100 -3.83 -0.75 -29.08
CA THR A 100 -4.26 -0.45 -30.45
C THR A 100 -5.55 -1.22 -30.73
N ALA A 101 -6.44 -0.62 -31.51
CA ALA A 101 -7.70 -1.24 -31.84
C ALA A 101 -8.18 -0.80 -33.21
N SER A 102 -8.75 -1.75 -33.95
CA SER A 102 -9.55 -1.48 -35.14
C SER A 102 -10.89 -2.18 -35.01
N LEU A 103 -11.93 -1.53 -35.53
CA LEU A 103 -13.28 -2.04 -35.56
C LEU A 103 -13.65 -2.35 -37.01
N LYS A 104 -14.11 -3.58 -37.26
CA LYS A 104 -14.63 -3.99 -38.56
C LYS A 104 -16.14 -4.18 -38.48
N VAL A 105 -16.87 -3.47 -39.35
CA VAL A 105 -18.33 -3.59 -39.51
C VAL A 105 -18.64 -3.89 -40.98
N GLY A 106 -19.03 -5.14 -41.26
CA GLY A 106 -19.15 -5.64 -42.62
C GLY A 106 -17.80 -5.64 -43.33
N GLU A 107 -17.69 -4.95 -44.48
CA GLU A 107 -16.43 -4.79 -45.21
C GLU A 107 -15.60 -3.57 -44.76
N ASN A 108 -16.20 -2.68 -43.95
CA ASN A 108 -15.55 -1.45 -43.52
C ASN A 108 -14.69 -1.69 -42.28
N THR A 109 -13.45 -1.21 -42.30
CA THR A 109 -12.54 -1.23 -41.15
C THR A 109 -12.21 0.20 -40.74
N THR A 110 -12.24 0.48 -39.45
CA THR A 110 -11.92 1.79 -38.87
C THR A 110 -10.89 1.62 -37.75
N GLU A 111 -9.78 2.33 -37.86
CA GLU A 111 -8.77 2.42 -36.81
C GLU A 111 -9.26 3.37 -35.70
N LEU A 112 -9.08 2.99 -34.44
CA LEU A 112 -9.48 3.77 -33.27
C LEU A 112 -8.25 4.37 -32.59
N LYS A 113 -8.32 5.64 -32.23
CA LYS A 113 -7.26 6.36 -31.53
C LYS A 113 -7.44 6.23 -30.02
N PHE A 114 -6.41 5.75 -29.34
CA PHE A 114 -6.34 5.82 -27.89
C PHE A 114 -5.73 7.16 -27.45
N PRO A 115 -6.24 7.84 -26.41
CA PRO A 115 -7.45 7.52 -25.64
C PRO A 115 -8.74 8.17 -26.18
N ASP A 116 -8.69 8.83 -27.34
CA ASP A 116 -9.76 9.69 -27.85
C ASP A 116 -11.05 8.92 -28.22
N ASP A 117 -10.91 7.81 -28.94
CA ASP A 117 -12.03 7.01 -29.47
C ASP A 117 -12.39 5.85 -28.54
N TYR A 118 -11.45 5.38 -27.72
CA TYR A 118 -11.65 4.26 -26.80
C TYR A 118 -10.65 4.23 -25.64
N VAL A 119 -11.05 3.55 -24.57
CA VAL A 119 -10.19 3.23 -23.42
C VAL A 119 -10.16 1.71 -23.24
N ALA A 120 -8.95 1.15 -23.20
CA ALA A 120 -8.75 -0.26 -22.90
C ALA A 120 -7.58 -0.43 -21.94
N SER A 121 -7.75 -1.31 -20.96
CA SER A 121 -6.70 -1.73 -20.04
C SER A 121 -6.95 -3.18 -19.62
N SER A 122 -5.93 -3.81 -19.03
CA SER A 122 -6.05 -5.15 -18.48
C SER A 122 -5.29 -5.26 -17.18
N ALA A 123 -5.83 -6.04 -16.25
CA ALA A 123 -5.16 -6.41 -15.01
C ALA A 123 -4.32 -7.70 -15.14
N GLN A 124 -4.31 -8.34 -16.32
CA GLN A 124 -3.49 -9.53 -16.54
C GLN A 124 -2.02 -9.14 -16.69
N LEU A 125 -1.14 -9.80 -15.93
CA LEU A 125 0.31 -9.64 -16.03
C LEU A 125 0.87 -10.45 -17.20
N LYS A 126 0.51 -10.04 -18.42
CA LYS A 126 1.00 -10.59 -19.68
C LYS A 126 1.60 -9.49 -20.52
N GLU A 127 2.66 -9.81 -21.26
CA GLU A 127 3.33 -8.86 -22.14
C GLU A 127 2.41 -8.40 -23.27
N ASN A 128 1.60 -9.30 -23.83
CA ASN A 128 0.66 -9.00 -24.89
C ASN A 128 -0.70 -9.66 -24.63
N ILE A 129 -1.77 -8.92 -24.93
CA ILE A 129 -3.15 -9.40 -24.89
C ILE A 129 -3.79 -9.03 -26.22
N SER A 130 -4.25 -10.04 -26.95
CA SER A 130 -4.92 -9.87 -28.24
C SER A 130 -6.38 -10.32 -28.10
N ILE A 131 -7.29 -9.54 -28.67
CA ILE A 131 -8.70 -9.89 -28.84
C ILE A 131 -8.95 -9.87 -30.33
N GLU A 132 -9.23 -11.03 -30.91
CA GLU A 132 -9.37 -11.21 -32.36
C GLU A 132 -10.76 -11.74 -32.68
N ASN A 133 -11.38 -11.21 -33.74
CA ASN A 133 -12.65 -11.69 -34.30
C ASN A 133 -13.72 -11.97 -33.23
N SER A 134 -13.84 -11.06 -32.26
CA SER A 134 -14.78 -11.20 -31.15
C SER A 134 -16.06 -10.44 -31.43
N ASP A 135 -17.19 -11.00 -31.02
CA ASP A 135 -18.49 -10.34 -31.13
C ASP A 135 -18.54 -9.10 -30.24
N ILE A 136 -19.25 -8.07 -30.71
CA ILE A 136 -19.46 -6.83 -29.99
C ILE A 136 -20.91 -6.74 -29.57
N VAL A 137 -21.12 -6.47 -28.28
CA VAL A 137 -22.44 -6.31 -27.69
C VAL A 137 -22.59 -4.88 -27.18
N PHE A 138 -23.62 -4.18 -27.63
CA PHE A 138 -23.98 -2.86 -27.11
C PHE A 138 -24.83 -3.03 -25.84
N VAL A 139 -24.32 -2.55 -24.70
CA VAL A 139 -24.95 -2.70 -23.38
C VAL A 139 -25.45 -1.36 -22.80
N GLY A 140 -25.69 -0.35 -23.64
CA GLY A 140 -26.10 0.97 -23.18
C GLY A 140 -25.05 1.62 -22.28
N TYR A 141 -25.45 2.00 -21.07
CA TYR A 141 -24.56 2.64 -20.09
C TYR A 141 -23.72 1.65 -19.27
N GLY A 142 -24.01 0.35 -19.35
CA GLY A 142 -23.29 -0.66 -18.56
C GLY A 142 -23.48 -0.54 -17.05
N ILE A 143 -24.65 -0.06 -16.61
CA ILE A 143 -24.98 0.18 -15.20
C ILE A 143 -26.33 -0.47 -14.91
N VAL A 144 -26.38 -1.25 -13.82
CA VAL A 144 -27.64 -1.66 -13.18
C VAL A 144 -27.85 -0.72 -11.99
N ALA A 145 -28.87 0.13 -12.03
CA ALA A 145 -29.21 1.04 -10.95
C ALA A 145 -30.73 1.11 -10.73
N PRO A 146 -31.31 0.11 -10.05
CA PRO A 146 -32.76 -0.01 -9.86
C PRO A 146 -33.39 1.19 -9.15
N GLU A 147 -32.63 1.86 -8.28
CA GLU A 147 -33.06 3.08 -7.56
C GLU A 147 -33.33 4.28 -8.50
N TYR A 148 -32.74 4.28 -9.69
CA TYR A 148 -33.00 5.27 -10.75
C TYR A 148 -33.87 4.70 -11.88
N GLY A 149 -34.33 3.44 -11.75
CA GLY A 149 -35.07 2.73 -12.80
C GLY A 149 -34.22 2.36 -14.01
N TRP A 150 -32.90 2.18 -13.83
CA TRP A 150 -31.98 1.75 -14.88
C TRP A 150 -31.65 0.27 -14.68
N ASP A 151 -31.81 -0.54 -15.72
CA ASP A 151 -31.42 -1.96 -15.80
C ASP A 151 -30.20 -2.10 -16.72
#